data_AF-A0A6P7GFA3-F1
#
_entry.id   AF-A0A6P7GFA3-F1
#
_cell.length_a   1.000
_cell.length_b   1.000
_cell.length_c   1.000
_cell.angle_alpha   90.00
_cell.angle_beta   90.00
_cell.angle_gamma   90.00
#
_symmetry.space_group_name_H-M   'P 1'
#
loop_
_entity.id
_entity.type
_entity.pdbx_description
1 polymer ?
#
loop_
_entity_poly.entity_id
_entity_poly.type
_entity_poly.pdbx_seq_one_letter_code
_entity_poly.pdbx_strand_id
1 'polypeptide(L)'
;MAGYRTAYTIDEDNMILEIIAATKGYYYLRGRAYWMDLVTLGRFNKCRTWMSIQNRFEKKILPDIMNSNYSIPEDEKHKILLAWEQTADDFCSDGSDDDSVSDDNDIDEDNTDKPIVSSIIKEENSEIFDSD
;
A
#
# COMPACT_ATOMS: atom_id res chain seq x y z
N MET A 1 18.27 -33.66 -13.17
CA MET A 1 17.58 -33.55 -11.87
C MET A 1 16.45 -32.55 -12.02
N ALA A 2 15.20 -32.98 -11.97
CA ALA A 2 14.08 -32.04 -11.85
C ALA A 2 14.11 -31.48 -10.42
N GLY A 3 14.57 -30.25 -10.26
CA GLY A 3 14.56 -29.58 -8.97
C GLY A 3 13.11 -29.41 -8.53
N TYR A 4 12.70 -30.13 -7.47
CA TYR A 4 11.38 -29.96 -6.89
C TYR A 4 11.27 -28.52 -6.37
N ARG A 5 10.31 -27.76 -6.89
CA ARG A 5 10.01 -26.41 -6.38
C ARG A 5 9.51 -26.56 -4.94
N THR A 6 10.12 -25.84 -4.00
CA THR A 6 9.69 -25.83 -2.59
C THR A 6 8.25 -25.33 -2.50
N ALA A 7 7.38 -26.11 -1.86
CA ALA A 7 6.00 -25.67 -1.58
C ALA A 7 6.01 -24.49 -0.61
N TYR A 8 5.07 -23.56 -0.78
CA TYR A 8 4.91 -22.46 0.17
C TYR A 8 4.24 -22.96 1.44
N THR A 9 4.82 -22.60 2.58
CA THR A 9 4.32 -22.94 3.92
C THR A 9 3.45 -21.83 4.48
N ILE A 10 2.60 -22.17 5.45
CA ILE A 10 1.77 -21.19 6.18
C ILE A 10 2.67 -20.19 6.93
N ASP A 11 3.83 -20.64 7.42
CA ASP A 11 4.81 -19.77 8.07
C ASP A 11 5.38 -18.72 7.11
N GLU A 12 5.67 -19.11 5.86
CA GLU A 12 6.08 -18.15 4.83
C GLU A 12 4.97 -17.14 4.51
N ASP A 13 3.71 -17.59 4.45
CA ASP A 13 2.57 -16.70 4.22
C ASP A 13 2.37 -15.72 5.40
N ASN A 14 2.49 -16.19 6.64
CA ASN A 14 2.48 -15.35 7.84
C ASN A 14 3.61 -14.32 7.83
N MET A 15 4.80 -14.72 7.41
CA MET A 15 5.94 -13.81 7.33
C MET A 15 5.72 -12.69 6.29
N ILE A 16 5.08 -12.99 5.15
CA ILE A 16 4.69 -11.97 4.17
C ILE A 16 3.75 -10.95 4.82
N LEU A 17 2.72 -11.44 5.49
CA LEU A 17 1.71 -10.61 6.14
C LEU A 17 2.28 -9.76 7.28
N GLU A 18 3.17 -10.33 8.09
CA GLU A 18 3.84 -9.64 9.18
C GLU A 18 4.72 -8.50 8.67
N ILE A 19 5.48 -8.71 7.58
CA ILE A 19 6.30 -7.65 6.98
C ILE A 19 5.42 -6.54 6.46
N ILE A 20 4.34 -6.88 5.75
CA ILE A 20 3.38 -5.89 5.23
C ILE A 20 2.81 -5.05 6.38
N ALA A 21 2.47 -5.69 7.49
CA ALA A 21 1.93 -4.99 8.64
C ALA A 21 2.97 -4.11 9.34
N ALA A 22 4.18 -4.63 9.53
CA ALA A 22 5.28 -3.91 10.16
C ALA A 22 5.69 -2.66 9.36
N THR A 23 5.75 -2.75 8.03
CA THR A 23 6.14 -1.62 7.17
C THR A 23 4.96 -0.73 6.78
N LYS A 24 3.74 -1.02 7.25
CA LYS A 24 2.49 -0.41 6.78
C LYS A 24 2.42 -0.37 5.24
N GLY A 25 2.89 -1.44 4.61
CA GLY A 25 3.09 -1.54 3.16
C GLY A 25 1.80 -1.61 2.34
N TYR A 26 0.64 -1.47 2.98
CA TYR A 26 -0.70 -1.64 2.40
C TYR A 26 -0.92 -0.81 1.13
N TYR A 27 -0.42 0.43 1.11
CA TYR A 27 -0.53 1.34 -0.03
C TYR A 27 0.41 0.99 -1.20
N TYR A 28 1.42 0.15 -0.95
CA TYR A 28 2.45 -0.21 -1.93
C TYR A 28 2.33 -1.66 -2.42
N LEU A 29 1.28 -2.39 -2.01
CA LEU A 29 1.06 -3.79 -2.38
C LEU A 29 0.92 -4.03 -3.88
N ARG A 30 0.49 -3.02 -4.64
CA ARG A 30 0.43 -3.08 -6.12
C ARG A 30 1.80 -2.80 -6.77
N GLY A 31 2.71 -2.14 -6.04
CA GLY A 31 3.99 -1.68 -6.52
C GLY A 31 5.03 -2.79 -6.60
N ARG A 32 5.64 -2.97 -7.77
CA ARG A 32 6.72 -3.96 -7.98
C ARG A 32 7.95 -3.70 -7.09
N ALA A 33 8.28 -2.43 -6.87
CA ALA A 33 9.44 -2.02 -6.06
C ALA A 33 9.34 -2.57 -4.64
N TYR A 34 8.16 -2.46 -4.01
CA TYR A 34 7.90 -2.96 -2.66
C TYR A 34 8.19 -4.46 -2.53
N TRP A 35 7.72 -5.28 -3.48
CA TRP A 35 7.98 -6.73 -3.46
C TRP A 35 9.44 -7.08 -3.74
N MET A 36 10.14 -6.28 -4.56
CA MET A 36 11.57 -6.46 -4.77
C MET A 36 12.34 -6.15 -3.48
N ASP A 37 12.04 -5.03 -2.83
CA ASP A 37 12.66 -4.64 -1.56
C ASP A 37 12.41 -5.72 -0.48
N LEU A 38 11.19 -6.24 -0.40
CA LEU A 38 10.81 -7.30 0.52
C LEU A 38 11.63 -8.59 0.32
N VAL A 39 12.00 -8.94 -0.91
CA VAL A 39 12.91 -10.07 -1.19
C VAL A 39 14.36 -9.73 -0.86
N THR A 40 14.80 -8.49 -1.11
CA THR A 40 16.16 -8.06 -0.77
C THR A 40 16.45 -8.07 0.72
N LEU A 41 15.41 -7.97 1.58
CA LEU A 41 15.53 -8.17 3.03
C LEU A 41 16.03 -9.57 3.42
N GLY A 42 16.02 -10.54 2.51
CA GLY A 42 16.60 -11.87 2.73
C GLY A 42 15.83 -12.73 3.74
N ARG A 43 14.60 -12.35 4.08
CA ARG A 43 13.70 -13.08 5.00
C ARG A 43 13.16 -14.38 4.39
N PHE A 44 13.16 -14.48 3.06
CA PHE A 44 12.63 -15.62 2.32
C PHE A 44 13.74 -16.55 1.82
N ASN A 45 13.40 -17.81 1.61
CA ASN A 45 14.30 -18.79 1.02
C ASN A 45 14.86 -18.29 -0.33
N LYS A 46 16.14 -18.57 -0.62
CA LYS A 46 16.86 -18.10 -1.83
C LYS A 46 16.19 -18.47 -3.16
N CYS A 47 15.26 -19.43 -3.16
CA CYS A 47 14.50 -19.84 -4.34
C CYS A 47 13.20 -19.04 -4.56
N ARG A 48 12.88 -18.09 -3.68
CA ARG A 48 11.67 -17.26 -3.76
C ARG A 48 12.00 -15.96 -4.48
N THR A 49 11.30 -15.72 -5.58
CA THR A 49 11.39 -14.45 -6.31
C THR A 49 10.23 -13.54 -5.92
N TRP A 50 10.42 -12.23 -6.05
CA TRP A 50 9.38 -11.23 -5.74
C TRP A 50 8.07 -11.54 -6.47
N MET A 51 8.16 -11.97 -7.73
CA MET A 51 7.01 -12.32 -8.56
C MET A 51 6.28 -13.56 -8.03
N SER A 52 7.01 -14.55 -7.49
CA SER A 52 6.39 -15.72 -6.90
C SER A 52 5.68 -15.40 -5.58
N ILE A 53 6.26 -14.52 -4.76
CA ILE A 53 5.69 -14.07 -3.49
C ILE A 53 4.44 -13.25 -3.76
N GLN A 54 4.50 -12.28 -4.66
CA GLN A 54 3.36 -11.45 -5.05
C GLN A 54 2.21 -12.31 -5.59
N ASN A 55 2.49 -13.25 -6.50
CA ASN A 55 1.46 -14.14 -7.04
C ASN A 55 0.89 -15.10 -5.97
N ARG A 56 1.68 -15.49 -4.96
CA ARG A 56 1.19 -16.27 -3.81
C ARG A 56 0.25 -15.41 -2.96
N PHE A 57 0.65 -14.18 -2.67
CA PHE A 57 -0.17 -13.22 -1.94
C PHE A 57 -1.52 -13.01 -2.63
N GLU A 58 -1.53 -12.67 -3.92
CA GLU A 58 -2.75 -12.37 -4.66
C GLU A 58 -3.69 -13.58 -4.82
N LYS A 59 -3.15 -14.77 -5.13
CA LYS A 59 -3.98 -15.94 -5.47
C LYS A 59 -4.37 -16.82 -4.29
N LYS A 60 -3.63 -16.74 -3.18
CA LYS A 60 -3.84 -17.63 -2.02
C LYS A 60 -4.08 -16.86 -0.75
N ILE A 61 -3.22 -15.89 -0.43
CA ILE A 61 -3.31 -15.18 0.84
C ILE A 61 -4.50 -14.23 0.83
N LEU A 62 -4.63 -13.37 -0.19
CA LEU A 62 -5.68 -12.36 -0.28
C LEU A 62 -7.11 -12.94 -0.17
N PRO A 63 -7.52 -13.96 -0.95
CA PRO A 63 -8.87 -14.51 -0.82
C PRO A 63 -9.12 -15.29 0.48
N ASP A 64 -8.05 -15.74 1.15
CA ASP A 64 -8.13 -16.55 2.38
C ASP A 64 -7.70 -15.75 3.61
N ILE A 65 -7.41 -14.44 3.50
CA ILE A 65 -6.71 -13.67 4.55
C ILE A 65 -7.50 -13.63 5.87
N MET A 66 -8.83 -13.70 5.79
CA MET A 66 -9.76 -13.72 6.93
C MET A 66 -9.74 -15.06 7.68
N ASN A 67 -9.04 -16.07 7.18
CA ASN A 67 -8.92 -17.36 7.85
C ASN A 67 -8.14 -17.22 9.17
N SER A 68 -8.53 -18.02 10.16
CA SER A 68 -7.87 -18.08 11.47
C SER A 68 -6.48 -18.75 11.42
N ASN A 69 -6.13 -19.38 10.29
CA ASN A 69 -4.81 -19.95 10.05
C ASN A 69 -3.68 -18.91 10.05
N TYR A 70 -4.01 -17.63 9.80
CA TYR A 70 -3.04 -16.55 9.79
C TYR A 70 -2.91 -15.88 11.15
N SER A 71 -1.68 -15.73 11.63
CA SER A 71 -1.35 -15.27 12.99
C SER A 71 -1.45 -13.73 13.17
N ILE A 72 -1.73 -12.99 12.10
CA ILE A 72 -1.88 -11.53 12.13
C ILE A 72 -3.24 -11.11 12.74
N PRO A 73 -3.28 -9.95 13.43
CA PRO A 73 -4.52 -9.41 14.00
C PRO A 73 -5.54 -9.04 12.92
N GLU A 74 -6.82 -9.17 13.25
CA GLU A 74 -7.95 -8.91 12.34
C GLU A 74 -7.96 -7.47 11.81
N ASP A 75 -7.60 -6.50 12.63
CA ASP A 75 -7.48 -5.10 12.23
C ASP A 75 -6.52 -4.90 11.05
N GLU A 76 -5.39 -5.60 11.04
CA GLU A 76 -4.42 -5.50 9.95
C GLU A 76 -4.87 -6.28 8.71
N LYS A 77 -5.58 -7.41 8.89
CA LYS A 77 -6.24 -8.13 7.77
C LYS A 77 -7.21 -7.22 7.03
N HIS A 78 -8.05 -6.49 7.77
CA HIS A 78 -9.00 -5.54 7.18
C HIS A 78 -8.29 -4.39 6.45
N LYS A 79 -7.22 -3.84 7.01
CA LYS A 79 -6.44 -2.78 6.35
C LYS A 79 -5.82 -3.24 5.03
N ILE A 80 -5.26 -4.46 5.01
CA ILE A 80 -4.68 -5.05 3.79
C ILE A 80 -5.76 -5.19 2.70
N LEU A 81 -6.93 -5.72 3.08
CA LEU A 81 -8.03 -5.95 2.16
C LEU A 81 -8.60 -4.64 1.61
N LEU A 82 -8.84 -3.67 2.49
CA LEU A 82 -9.33 -2.34 2.11
C LEU A 82 -8.36 -1.60 1.20
N ALA A 83 -7.06 -1.60 1.53
CA ALA A 83 -6.05 -0.93 0.71
C ALA A 83 -5.92 -1.56 -0.68
N TRP A 84 -6.07 -2.89 -0.76
CA TRP A 84 -6.06 -3.60 -2.03
C TRP A 84 -7.28 -3.26 -2.90
N GLU A 85 -8.45 -3.10 -2.29
CA GLU A 85 -9.69 -2.71 -2.98
C GLU A 85 -9.63 -1.24 -3.44
N GLN A 86 -9.24 -0.31 -2.56
CA GLN A 86 -9.18 1.12 -2.89
C GLN A 86 -8.22 1.43 -4.04
N THR A 87 -7.06 0.77 -4.08
CA THR A 87 -6.07 0.99 -5.15
C THR A 87 -6.51 0.42 -6.50
N ALA A 88 -7.63 -0.32 -6.58
CA ALA A 88 -8.17 -0.83 -7.85
C ALA A 88 -8.99 0.23 -8.61
N ASP A 89 -9.58 1.21 -7.92
CA ASP A 89 -10.56 2.14 -8.49
C ASP A 89 -9.96 3.47 -9.00
N ASP A 90 -8.76 3.85 -8.57
CA ASP A 90 -8.15 5.15 -8.92
C ASP A 90 -7.63 5.26 -10.38
N PHE A 91 -7.87 4.26 -11.24
CA PHE A 91 -7.41 4.27 -12.64
C PHE A 91 -8.52 4.43 -13.70
N CYS A 92 -9.78 4.64 -13.31
CA CYS A 92 -10.91 4.72 -14.26
C CYS A 92 -11.81 5.97 -14.15
N SER A 93 -11.47 6.99 -13.36
CA SER A 93 -12.05 8.34 -13.55
C SER A 93 -11.21 9.13 -14.55
N ASP A 94 -11.13 8.62 -15.79
CA ASP A 94 -10.85 9.47 -16.94
C ASP A 94 -12.11 10.30 -17.17
N GLY A 95 -12.13 11.50 -16.58
CA GLY A 95 -13.14 12.52 -16.82
C GLY A 95 -13.09 12.96 -18.27
N SER A 96 -13.73 12.19 -19.15
CA SER A 96 -14.23 12.70 -20.41
C SER A 96 -15.53 13.46 -20.11
N ASP A 97 -15.37 14.69 -19.60
CA ASP A 97 -16.40 15.73 -19.63
C ASP A 97 -16.62 16.08 -21.11
N ASP A 98 -17.56 15.41 -21.76
CA ASP A 98 -18.06 15.78 -23.08
C ASP A 98 -19.01 16.97 -22.94
N ASP A 99 -18.53 18.10 -23.46
CA ASP A 99 -19.17 19.40 -23.62
C ASP A 99 -20.66 19.30 -24.00
N SER A 100 -21.54 19.46 -23.02
CA SER A 100 -22.88 20.00 -23.26
C SER A 100 -22.89 21.47 -22.84
N VAL A 101 -22.48 22.31 -23.79
CA VAL A 101 -22.79 23.75 -23.80
C VAL A 101 -24.28 23.95 -23.63
N SER A 102 -24.68 24.61 -22.56
CA SER A 102 -26.04 25.11 -22.37
C SER A 102 -25.98 26.40 -21.58
N ASP A 103 -26.11 27.48 -22.34
CA ASP A 103 -26.77 28.76 -22.04
C ASP A 103 -26.79 29.26 -20.59
N ASP A 104 -26.05 30.37 -20.41
CA ASP A 104 -26.47 31.60 -19.76
C ASP A 104 -27.39 31.48 -18.54
N ASN A 105 -26.80 31.67 -17.36
CA ASN A 105 -27.37 32.58 -16.35
C ASN A 105 -26.24 33.16 -15.47
N ASP A 106 -25.94 34.43 -15.71
CA ASP A 106 -25.41 35.36 -14.72
C ASP A 106 -26.21 35.26 -13.40
N ILE A 107 -25.52 35.23 -12.26
CA ILE A 107 -25.79 36.04 -11.05
C ILE A 107 -24.82 35.65 -9.92
N ASP A 108 -24.30 36.72 -9.29
CA ASP A 108 -23.31 36.86 -8.23
C ASP A 108 -23.51 35.94 -7.00
N GLU A 109 -22.42 35.47 -6.39
CA GLU A 109 -22.02 35.93 -5.03
C GLU A 109 -20.70 35.33 -4.55
N ASP A 110 -19.84 36.24 -4.13
CA ASP A 110 -18.62 36.10 -3.36
C ASP A 110 -18.81 35.27 -2.07
N ASN A 111 -17.99 34.22 -1.89
CA ASN A 111 -17.27 33.85 -0.64
C ASN A 111 -16.87 32.36 -0.65
N THR A 112 -15.60 32.05 -0.91
CA THR A 112 -15.02 30.77 -0.46
C THR A 112 -13.52 30.90 -0.18
N ASP A 113 -13.16 31.58 0.90
CA ASP A 113 -11.83 31.45 1.48
C ASP A 113 -11.72 30.12 2.26
N LYS A 114 -11.33 29.07 1.54
CA LYS A 114 -10.76 27.85 2.13
C LYS A 114 -9.24 27.98 2.14
N PRO A 115 -8.56 28.10 3.30
CA PRO A 115 -7.10 28.09 3.32
C PRO A 115 -6.57 26.68 3.04
N ILE A 116 -5.79 26.62 1.98
CA ILE A 116 -5.02 25.49 1.46
C ILE A 116 -3.72 25.33 2.28
N VAL A 117 -3.25 24.09 2.38
CA VAL A 117 -1.87 23.66 2.72
C VAL A 117 -1.51 23.68 4.21
N SER A 118 -1.72 22.53 4.84
CA SER A 118 -0.97 22.11 6.03
C SER A 118 0.51 21.90 5.68
N SER A 119 1.30 22.91 6.01
CA SER A 119 2.56 22.85 6.74
C SER A 119 3.57 21.74 6.36
N ILE A 120 4.51 22.17 5.54
CA ILE A 120 5.91 21.75 5.45
C ILE A 120 6.49 21.55 6.87
N ILE A 121 6.93 20.33 7.17
CA ILE A 121 7.73 20.01 8.35
C ILE A 121 9.15 20.52 8.11
N LYS A 122 9.56 21.55 8.85
CA LYS A 122 10.96 21.86 9.15
C LYS A 122 11.17 21.57 10.62
N GLU A 123 12.01 20.59 10.92
CA GLU A 123 12.55 20.38 12.25
C GLU A 123 14.07 20.18 12.12
N GLU A 124 14.78 21.31 12.00
CA GLU A 124 16.19 21.41 12.33
C GLU A 124 16.27 22.22 13.62
N ASN A 125 16.40 21.52 14.75
CA ASN A 125 16.76 22.12 16.03
C ASN A 125 18.28 22.27 16.10
N SER A 126 18.73 23.50 15.98
CA SER A 126 20.01 23.97 16.50
C SER A 126 19.82 24.43 17.94
N GLU A 127 20.63 23.96 18.89
CA GLU A 127 21.05 24.83 20.00
C GLU A 127 22.39 24.37 20.56
N ILE A 128 23.39 25.09 20.05
CA ILE A 128 24.70 25.31 20.62
C ILE A 128 24.47 26.23 21.83
N PHE A 129 24.86 25.80 23.03
CA PHE A 129 25.01 26.69 24.19
C PHE A 129 26.47 26.64 24.63
N ASP A 130 27.15 27.76 24.44
CA ASP A 130 28.49 28.05 24.93
C ASP A 130 28.33 29.02 26.11
N SER A 131 28.95 28.74 27.26
CA SER A 131 29.55 29.70 28.21
C SER A 131 29.76 29.08 29.60
N ASP A 132 31.03 28.90 29.98
CA ASP A 132 31.58 29.36 31.28
C ASP A 132 33.04 29.78 31.06
#